data_AF-A0AAV9ICX6-F1
#
_entry.id   AF-A0AAV9ICX6-F1
#
_cell.length_a   1.000
_cell.length_b   1.000
_cell.length_c   1.000
_cell.angle_alpha   90.00
_cell.angle_beta   90.00
_cell.angle_gamma   90.00
#
_symmetry.space_group_name_H-M   'P 1'
#
loop_
_entity.id
_entity.type
_entity.pdbx_description
1 polymer ?
#
loop_
_entity_poly.entity_id
_entity_poly.type
_entity_poly.pdbx_seq_one_letter_code
_entity_poly.pdbx_strand_id
1 'polypeptide(L)'
;MATVQCGLSFVRTFATKAKSAKKSSASTTLANLPSGWEALNYFKDGKPPELKDDKEYPEWLFALKSRRATLEDLVERVNKLYAQGGVDAVAENVPWSELRRMFRLANIRRIRRQNKEKEEEF
;
A
#
# COMPACT_ATOMS: atom_id res chain seq x y z
N MET A 1 45.47 28.17 2.37
CA MET A 1 44.73 27.63 1.21
C MET A 1 44.66 26.13 1.32
N ALA A 2 43.45 25.54 1.38
CA ALA A 2 43.14 24.20 0.91
C ALA A 2 41.64 23.94 1.16
N THR A 3 40.83 24.09 0.12
CA THR A 3 39.46 23.61 0.06
C THR A 3 39.48 22.12 -0.29
N VAL A 4 38.78 21.28 0.47
CA VAL A 4 38.54 19.88 0.06
C VAL A 4 37.06 19.72 -0.23
N GLN A 5 36.75 19.81 -1.51
CA GLN A 5 35.45 19.58 -2.10
C GLN A 5 35.40 18.12 -2.56
N CYS A 6 34.81 17.22 -1.76
CA CYS A 6 34.52 15.85 -2.18
C CYS A 6 33.04 15.73 -2.54
N GLY A 7 32.70 16.16 -3.76
CA GLY A 7 31.45 15.78 -4.40
C GLY A 7 31.62 14.41 -5.06
N LEU A 8 31.15 13.35 -4.42
CA LEU A 8 31.02 12.04 -5.05
C LEU A 8 29.60 11.89 -5.58
N SER A 9 29.39 12.30 -6.84
CA SER A 9 28.18 12.00 -7.60
C SER A 9 28.16 10.50 -7.96
N PHE A 10 27.40 9.72 -7.19
CA PHE A 10 27.19 8.31 -7.46
C PHE A 10 26.18 8.14 -8.60
N VAL A 11 26.67 8.11 -9.84
CA VAL A 11 25.86 7.76 -11.01
C VAL A 11 25.63 6.25 -11.00
N ARG A 12 24.40 5.82 -10.73
CA ARG A 12 23.99 4.40 -10.86
C ARG A 12 23.92 4.05 -12.35
N THR A 13 24.88 3.28 -12.83
CA THR A 13 24.81 2.61 -14.14
C THR A 13 24.03 1.30 -13.99
N PHE A 14 22.94 1.13 -14.75
CA PHE A 14 22.21 -0.13 -14.81
C PHE A 14 22.92 -1.10 -15.75
N ALA A 15 23.29 -2.28 -15.25
CA ALA A 15 23.86 -3.36 -16.05
C ALA A 15 22.77 -4.05 -16.89
N THR A 16 22.79 -3.88 -18.21
CA THR A 16 21.96 -4.65 -19.14
C THR A 16 22.66 -5.97 -19.50
N LYS A 17 22.40 -7.03 -18.73
CA LYS A 17 22.80 -8.37 -19.14
C LYS A 17 21.80 -8.88 -20.17
N ALA A 18 22.19 -8.82 -21.45
CA ALA A 18 21.52 -9.51 -22.54
C ALA A 18 21.44 -11.01 -22.21
N LYS A 19 20.25 -11.47 -21.82
CA LYS A 19 19.98 -12.89 -21.59
C LYS A 19 19.15 -13.38 -22.77
N SER A 20 19.77 -14.28 -23.53
CA SER A 20 19.21 -15.08 -24.61
C SER A 20 17.72 -15.39 -24.40
N ALA A 21 16.90 -15.05 -25.39
CA ALA A 21 15.50 -15.43 -25.48
C ALA A 21 15.39 -16.96 -25.62
N LYS A 22 15.46 -17.66 -24.48
CA LYS A 22 15.05 -19.05 -24.39
C LYS A 22 13.53 -19.06 -24.29
N LYS A 23 12.90 -19.47 -25.39
CA LYS A 23 11.48 -19.75 -25.59
C LYS A 23 10.93 -20.56 -24.40
N SER A 24 10.34 -19.88 -23.41
CA SER A 24 9.41 -20.49 -22.45
C SER A 24 8.02 -20.34 -23.08
N SER A 25 7.51 -21.42 -23.66
CA SER A 25 6.64 -22.36 -22.96
C SER A 25 5.22 -21.81 -22.88
N ALA A 26 4.37 -22.33 -23.77
CA ALA A 26 2.92 -22.42 -23.66
C ALA A 26 2.21 -21.25 -22.96
N SER A 27 1.61 -20.37 -23.76
CA SER A 27 0.44 -19.61 -23.35
C SER A 27 -0.69 -20.60 -23.02
N THR A 28 -0.75 -21.08 -21.78
CA THR A 28 -1.92 -21.80 -21.29
C THR A 28 -3.08 -20.82 -21.31
N THR A 29 -4.13 -21.17 -22.06
CA THR A 29 -5.36 -20.39 -22.18
C THR A 29 -5.90 -20.05 -20.79
N LEU A 30 -5.96 -18.76 -20.45
CA LEU A 30 -6.56 -18.24 -19.20
C LEU A 30 -8.05 -18.56 -19.04
N ALA A 31 -8.67 -19.24 -20.02
CA ALA A 31 -10.10 -19.55 -20.06
C ALA A 31 -10.54 -20.70 -19.14
N ASN A 32 -9.60 -21.50 -18.61
CA ASN A 32 -9.88 -22.65 -17.73
C ASN A 32 -9.35 -22.47 -16.31
N LEU A 33 -9.15 -21.23 -15.85
CA LEU A 33 -8.80 -21.02 -14.44
C LEU A 33 -10.07 -21.19 -13.58
N PRO A 34 -9.98 -21.95 -12.47
CA PRO A 34 -11.06 -21.99 -11.50
C PRO A 34 -11.39 -20.55 -11.04
N SER A 35 -12.67 -20.27 -10.87
CA SER A 35 -13.18 -18.95 -10.51
C SER A 35 -13.70 -18.95 -9.08
N GLY A 36 -13.65 -17.80 -8.41
CA GLY A 36 -14.15 -17.65 -7.04
C GLY A 36 -13.39 -18.52 -6.02
N TRP A 37 -14.12 -19.24 -5.18
CA TRP A 37 -13.57 -20.03 -4.06
C TRP A 37 -12.72 -21.22 -4.52
N GLU A 38 -12.99 -21.75 -5.71
CA GLU A 38 -12.22 -22.84 -6.32
C GLU A 38 -10.78 -22.41 -6.65
N ALA A 39 -10.57 -21.11 -6.93
CA ALA A 39 -9.27 -20.55 -7.22
C ALA A 39 -8.34 -20.44 -6.01
N LEU A 40 -8.90 -20.47 -4.79
CA LEU A 40 -8.13 -20.33 -3.55
C LEU A 40 -7.38 -21.61 -3.16
N ASN A 41 -7.81 -22.77 -3.66
CA ASN A 41 -7.12 -24.02 -3.38
C ASN A 41 -5.91 -24.21 -4.30
N TYR A 42 -4.71 -24.06 -3.74
CA TYR A 42 -3.45 -24.29 -4.45
C TYR A 42 -2.88 -25.70 -4.24
N PHE A 43 -3.50 -26.53 -3.40
CA PHE A 43 -3.08 -27.92 -3.17
C PHE A 43 -3.74 -28.84 -4.18
N LYS A 44 -2.97 -29.79 -4.74
CA LYS A 44 -3.46 -30.78 -5.71
C LYS A 44 -4.60 -31.64 -5.17
N ASP A 45 -4.50 -32.05 -3.91
CA ASP A 45 -5.48 -32.89 -3.22
C ASP A 45 -6.28 -32.11 -2.16
N GLY A 46 -6.20 -30.78 -2.17
CA GLY A 46 -6.99 -29.92 -1.30
C GLY A 46 -8.43 -29.80 -1.80
N LYS A 47 -9.37 -29.54 -0.89
CA LYS A 47 -10.70 -29.07 -1.25
C LYS A 47 -10.75 -27.55 -1.11
N PRO A 48 -11.42 -26.83 -2.03
CA PRO A 48 -11.60 -25.41 -1.87
C PRO A 48 -12.43 -25.09 -0.62
N PRO A 49 -12.13 -23.98 0.07
CA PRO A 49 -12.92 -23.57 1.22
C PRO A 49 -14.35 -23.22 0.79
N GLU A 50 -15.32 -23.72 1.55
CA GLU A 50 -16.74 -23.40 1.35
C GLU A 50 -17.09 -22.06 1.99
N LEU A 51 -17.97 -21.30 1.35
CA LEU A 51 -18.52 -20.07 1.91
C LEU A 51 -19.46 -20.43 3.05
N LYS A 52 -19.17 -19.88 4.24
CA LYS A 52 -19.97 -20.08 5.45
C LYS A 52 -20.99 -18.95 5.61
N ASP A 53 -21.89 -19.10 6.57
CA ASP A 53 -22.80 -18.02 6.95
C ASP A 53 -22.04 -16.85 7.59
N ASP A 54 -22.56 -15.63 7.41
CA ASP A 54 -21.96 -14.39 7.94
C ASP A 54 -21.66 -14.45 9.45
N LYS A 55 -22.50 -15.16 10.22
CA LYS A 55 -22.36 -15.31 11.68
C LYS A 55 -21.14 -16.13 12.10
N GLU A 56 -20.60 -16.95 11.21
CA GLU A 56 -19.39 -17.74 11.48
C GLU A 56 -18.12 -16.91 11.31
N TYR A 57 -18.20 -15.79 10.58
CA TYR A 57 -17.05 -14.92 10.36
C TYR A 57 -16.84 -13.96 11.53
N PRO A 58 -15.59 -13.64 11.85
CA PRO A 58 -15.30 -12.65 12.88
C PRO A 58 -15.83 -11.25 12.53
N GLU A 59 -16.28 -10.50 13.54
CA GLU A 59 -16.85 -9.17 13.36
C GLU A 59 -15.92 -8.17 12.64
N TRP A 60 -14.60 -8.30 12.87
CA TRP A 60 -13.62 -7.43 12.21
C TRP A 60 -13.63 -7.56 10.68
N LEU A 61 -14.12 -8.66 10.12
CA LEU A 61 -14.26 -8.84 8.67
C LEU A 61 -15.25 -7.84 8.09
N PHE A 62 -16.39 -7.64 8.75
CA PHE A 62 -17.42 -6.71 8.32
C PHE A 62 -16.99 -5.26 8.50
N ALA A 63 -16.17 -4.98 9.51
CA ALA A 63 -15.54 -3.68 9.68
C ALA A 63 -14.64 -3.29 8.48
N LEU A 64 -14.08 -4.25 7.73
CA LEU A 64 -13.27 -3.94 6.54
C LEU A 64 -14.08 -3.36 5.38
N LYS A 65 -15.39 -3.66 5.31
CA LYS A 65 -16.29 -3.11 4.29
C LYS A 65 -16.58 -1.62 4.51
N SER A 66 -16.38 -1.13 5.74
CA SER A 66 -16.59 0.28 6.07
C SER A 66 -15.63 1.21 5.30
N ARG A 67 -16.12 2.40 4.93
CA ARG A 67 -15.30 3.43 4.27
C ARG A 67 -14.15 3.81 5.20
N ARG A 68 -12.91 3.51 4.79
CA ARG A 68 -11.72 4.03 5.47
C ARG A 68 -11.68 5.56 5.33
N ALA A 69 -11.44 6.25 6.43
CA ALA A 69 -11.33 7.71 6.49
C ALA A 69 -10.36 8.26 5.42
N THR A 70 -10.62 9.43 4.86
CA THR A 70 -9.65 10.08 3.96
C THR A 70 -8.50 10.70 4.74
N LEU A 71 -7.50 11.28 4.05
CA LEU A 71 -6.47 12.07 4.72
C LEU A 71 -7.08 13.30 5.40
N GLU A 72 -8.05 13.95 4.77
CA GLU A 72 -8.72 15.15 5.28
C GLU A 72 -9.55 14.82 6.52
N ASP A 73 -10.34 13.74 6.47
CA ASP A 73 -11.12 13.25 7.62
C ASP A 73 -10.22 12.99 8.84
N LEU A 74 -9.04 12.40 8.62
CA LEU A 74 -8.06 12.09 9.69
C LEU A 74 -7.43 13.36 10.27
N VAL A 75 -7.03 14.30 9.41
CA VAL A 75 -6.43 15.58 9.85
C VAL A 75 -7.43 16.40 10.63
N GLU A 76 -8.68 16.51 10.17
CA GLU A 76 -9.72 17.22 10.91
C GLU A 76 -9.97 16.61 12.29
N ARG A 77 -10.04 15.29 12.37
CA ARG A 77 -10.24 14.58 13.64
C ARG A 77 -9.09 14.82 14.61
N VAL A 78 -7.85 14.70 14.14
CA VAL A 78 -6.65 14.97 14.96
C VAL A 78 -6.62 16.43 15.41
N ASN A 79 -6.90 17.38 14.52
CA ASN A 79 -6.92 18.80 14.86
C ASN A 79 -8.00 19.13 15.91
N LYS A 80 -9.18 18.53 15.81
CA LYS A 80 -10.26 18.70 16.79
C LYS A 80 -9.85 18.20 18.17
N LEU A 81 -9.26 17.00 18.25
CA LEU A 81 -8.77 16.42 19.51
C LEU A 81 -7.60 17.22 20.09
N TYR A 82 -6.69 17.66 19.23
CA TYR A 82 -5.57 18.51 19.62
C TYR A 82 -6.03 19.85 20.20
N ALA A 83 -7.08 20.46 19.62
CA ALA A 83 -7.65 21.69 20.15
C ALA A 83 -8.34 21.49 21.51
N GLN A 84 -8.86 20.30 21.80
CA GLN A 84 -9.57 19.98 23.04
C GLN A 84 -8.62 19.67 24.21
N GLY A 85 -7.51 18.98 23.95
CA GLY A 85 -6.62 18.51 25.01
C GLY A 85 -5.18 18.25 24.57
N GLY A 86 -4.74 18.87 23.48
CA GLY A 86 -3.37 18.78 23.00
C GLY A 86 -2.98 17.38 22.51
N VAL A 87 -1.70 17.04 22.67
CA VAL A 87 -1.12 15.78 22.21
C VAL A 87 -1.70 14.59 22.96
N ASP A 88 -1.96 14.73 24.26
CA ASP A 88 -2.41 13.64 25.12
C ASP A 88 -3.81 13.16 24.70
N ALA A 89 -4.72 14.10 24.43
CA ALA A 89 -6.06 13.77 23.92
C ALA A 89 -6.01 13.04 22.56
N VAL A 90 -5.06 13.37 21.69
CA VAL A 90 -4.86 12.66 20.42
C VAL A 90 -4.34 11.24 20.66
N ALA A 91 -3.38 11.07 21.57
CA ALA A 91 -2.76 9.79 21.88
C ALA A 91 -3.74 8.79 22.52
N GLU A 92 -4.64 9.27 23.38
CA GLU A 92 -5.64 8.42 24.04
C GLU A 92 -6.80 8.03 23.11
N ASN A 93 -7.24 8.95 22.24
CA ASN A 93 -8.47 8.76 21.46
C ASN A 93 -8.23 8.26 20.03
N VAL A 94 -7.04 8.44 19.46
CA VAL A 94 -6.74 8.01 18.08
C VAL A 94 -5.87 6.76 18.10
N PRO A 95 -6.35 5.63 17.54
CA PRO A 95 -5.55 4.42 17.50
C PRO A 95 -4.32 4.63 16.62
N TRP A 96 -3.19 4.03 17.03
CA TRP A 96 -1.91 4.16 16.33
C TRP A 96 -1.97 3.77 14.84
N SER A 97 -2.82 2.80 14.48
CA SER A 97 -3.05 2.37 13.11
C SER A 97 -3.60 3.50 12.21
N GLU A 98 -4.46 4.36 12.75
CA GLU A 98 -5.01 5.52 12.04
C GLU A 98 -3.96 6.61 11.87
N LEU A 99 -3.19 6.93 12.92
CA LEU A 99 -2.09 7.89 12.84
C LEU A 99 -1.03 7.46 11.81
N ARG A 100 -0.61 6.19 11.86
CA ARG A 100 0.31 5.62 10.88
C ARG A 100 -0.24 5.73 9.45
N ARG A 101 -1.54 5.49 9.27
CA ARG A 101 -2.20 5.63 7.96
C ARG A 101 -2.25 7.09 7.50
N MET A 102 -2.51 8.03 8.39
CA MET A 102 -2.49 9.47 8.11
C MET A 102 -1.12 9.88 7.54
N PHE A 103 -0.02 9.55 8.23
CA PHE A 103 1.33 9.86 7.77
C PHE A 103 1.66 9.21 6.43
N ARG A 104 1.24 7.95 6.22
CA ARG A 104 1.41 7.26 4.93
C ARG A 104 0.69 8.00 3.80
N LEU A 105 -0.57 8.40 4.01
CA LEU A 105 -1.35 9.12 3.00
C LEU A 105 -0.78 10.51 2.71
N ALA A 106 -0.31 11.23 3.73
CA ALA A 106 0.36 12.52 3.55
C ALA A 106 1.64 12.38 2.71
N ASN A 107 2.45 11.35 2.97
CA ASN A 107 3.65 11.08 2.18
C ASN A 107 3.31 10.74 0.72
N ILE A 108 2.28 9.91 0.49
CA ILE A 108 1.80 9.59 -0.87
C ILE A 108 1.35 10.86 -1.59
N ARG A 109 0.58 11.74 -0.93
CA ARG A 109 0.13 13.02 -1.51
C ARG A 109 1.32 13.91 -1.88
N ARG A 110 2.34 13.98 -1.02
CA ARG A 110 3.60 14.71 -1.29
C ARG A 110 4.33 14.17 -2.53
N ILE A 111 4.52 12.85 -2.61
CA ILE A 111 5.21 12.21 -3.73
C ILE A 111 4.44 12.45 -5.04
N ARG A 112 3.11 12.29 -5.03
CA ARG A 112 2.28 12.56 -6.21
C ARG A 112 2.41 13.99 -6.71
N ARG A 113 2.43 14.97 -5.79
CA ARG A 113 2.64 16.37 -6.14
C ARG A 113 4.00 16.58 -6.81
N GLN A 114 5.08 16.03 -6.23
CA GLN A 114 6.43 16.14 -6.79
C GLN A 114 6.56 15.47 -8.17
N ASN A 115 5.87 14.35 -8.40
CA ASN A 115 5.87 13.70 -9.70
C ASN A 115 5.14 14.56 -10.75
N LYS A 116 4.01 15.20 -10.38
CA LYS A 116 3.26 16.10 -11.26
C LYS A 116 4.07 17.34 -11.64
N GLU A 117 4.75 17.95 -10.67
CA GLU A 117 5.65 19.09 -10.90
C GLU A 117 6.76 18.73 -11.90
N LYS A 118 7.36 17.54 -11.76
CA LYS A 118 8.37 17.05 -12.71
C LYS A 118 7.81 16.76 -14.10
N GLU A 119 6.59 16.22 -14.20
CA GLU A 119 5.94 15.97 -15.49
C GLU A 119 5.65 17.28 -16.26
N GLU A 120 5.35 18.37 -15.56
CA GLU A 120 5.10 19.70 -16.15
C GLU A 120 6.38 20.43 -16.58
N GLU A 121 7.54 20.05 -16.05
CA GLU A 121 8.86 20.62 -16.40
C GLU A 121 9.46 20.05 -17.70
N PHE A 122 8.89 18.99 -18.27
CA PHE A 122 9.30 18.34 -19.52
C PHE A 122 8.31 18.59 -20.67
#